data_AF-A0A1R4HG04-F1
#
_entry.id   AF-A0A1R4HG04-F1
#
_cell.length_a   1.000
_cell.length_b   1.000
_cell.length_c   1.000
_cell.angle_alpha   90.00
_cell.angle_beta   90.00
_cell.angle_gamma   90.00
#
_symmetry.space_group_name_H-M   'P 1'
#
loop_
_entity.id
_entity.type
_entity.pdbx_description
1 polymer ?
#
loop_
_entity_poly.entity_id
_entity_poly.type
_entity_poly.pdbx_seq_one_letter_code
_entity_poly.pdbx_strand_id
1 'polypeptide(L)'
;MLSSTLFNASVQHSVLAMVTSAKNSNWLLDVMISDLQSAGLTSESIVRMKLFTLDNRLIIRQVGKLVDIDQQAVGKAFNQLFDISV
;
A
#
# COMPACT_ATOMS: atom_id res chain seq x y z
N MET A 1 -1.60 4.31 -5.20
CA MET A 1 -2.80 3.57 -4.75
C MET A 1 -2.76 2.18 -5.37
N LEU A 2 -3.43 1.18 -4.79
CA LEU A 2 -3.43 -0.18 -5.36
C LEU A 2 -4.36 -0.29 -6.57
N SER A 3 -5.49 0.40 -6.54
CA SER A 3 -6.39 0.52 -7.68
C SER A 3 -5.93 1.58 -8.69
N SER A 4 -6.31 1.37 -9.95
CA SER A 4 -6.03 2.28 -11.06
C SER A 4 -6.79 3.61 -10.91
N THR A 5 -6.24 4.67 -11.51
CA THR A 5 -6.85 6.01 -11.51
C THR A 5 -8.24 6.04 -12.17
N LEU A 6 -8.45 5.26 -13.24
CA LEU A 6 -9.75 5.15 -13.91
C LEU A 6 -10.82 4.60 -12.96
N PHE A 7 -10.52 3.53 -12.21
CA PHE A 7 -11.43 2.99 -11.21
C PHE A 7 -11.72 4.06 -10.14
N ASN A 8 -10.66 4.67 -9.58
CA ASN A 8 -10.78 5.61 -8.48
C ASN A 8 -11.67 6.81 -8.82
N ALA A 9 -11.53 7.36 -10.02
CA ALA A 9 -12.33 8.48 -10.50
C ALA A 9 -13.77 8.05 -10.84
N SER A 10 -13.97 6.85 -11.39
CA SER A 10 -15.30 6.38 -11.81
C SER A 10 -16.20 6.08 -10.61
N VAL A 11 -15.67 5.45 -9.56
CA VAL A 11 -16.48 5.02 -8.40
C VAL A 11 -16.35 5.94 -7.18
N GLN A 12 -15.51 6.98 -7.25
CA GLN A 12 -15.22 7.90 -6.13
C GLN A 12 -14.68 7.21 -4.86
N HIS A 13 -14.09 6.03 -5.03
CA HIS A 13 -13.47 5.22 -3.98
C HIS A 13 -12.14 4.67 -4.47
N SER A 14 -11.21 4.43 -3.55
CA SER A 14 -9.91 3.83 -3.83
C SER A 14 -9.74 2.51 -3.10
N VAL A 15 -9.10 1.52 -3.72
CA VAL A 15 -8.60 0.31 -3.06
C VAL A 15 -7.23 0.61 -2.48
N LEU A 16 -7.09 0.40 -1.17
CA LEU A 16 -5.92 0.74 -0.37
C LEU A 16 -5.46 -0.47 0.47
N ALA A 17 -4.21 -0.41 0.92
CA ALA A 17 -3.66 -1.29 1.94
C ALA A 17 -3.23 -0.45 3.15
N MET A 18 -3.21 -1.08 4.31
CA MET A 18 -2.77 -0.45 5.55
C MET A 18 -1.24 -0.26 5.55
N VAL A 19 -0.78 0.91 6.01
CA VAL A 19 0.61 1.11 6.46
C VAL A 19 0.62 1.12 7.98
N THR A 20 1.51 0.35 8.61
CA THR A 20 1.63 0.25 10.07
C THR A 20 3.09 0.16 10.49
N SER A 21 3.38 0.39 11.77
CA SER A 21 4.70 0.17 12.38
C SER A 21 5.22 -1.23 12.09
N ALA A 22 6.52 -1.35 11.79
CA ALA A 22 7.20 -2.64 11.57
C ALA A 22 7.40 -3.47 12.86
N LYS A 23 7.22 -2.86 14.04
CA LYS A 23 7.36 -3.56 15.33
C LYS A 23 6.38 -4.72 15.47
N ASN A 24 6.90 -5.89 15.86
CA ASN A 24 6.13 -7.13 16.11
C ASN A 24 5.23 -7.56 14.93
N SER A 25 5.71 -7.37 13.70
CA SER A 25 4.97 -7.74 12.50
C SER A 25 5.15 -9.21 12.14
N ASN A 26 4.09 -10.00 12.30
CA ASN A 26 4.05 -11.43 11.92
C ASN A 26 2.95 -11.72 10.89
N TRP A 27 2.46 -10.70 10.19
CA TRP A 27 1.36 -10.88 9.25
C TRP A 27 1.88 -11.34 7.89
N LEU A 28 1.23 -12.36 7.33
CA LEU A 28 1.61 -12.92 6.03
C LEU A 28 1.50 -11.85 4.94
N LEU A 29 2.49 -11.77 4.06
CA LEU A 29 2.59 -10.77 2.98
C LEU A 29 2.80 -9.32 3.45
N ASP A 30 3.25 -9.10 4.70
CA ASP A 30 3.77 -7.78 5.07
C ASP A 30 5.02 -7.45 4.22
N VAL A 31 5.08 -6.21 3.72
CA VAL A 31 6.18 -5.70 2.90
C VAL A 31 6.87 -4.55 3.63
N MET A 32 8.17 -4.71 3.87
CA MET A 32 9.01 -3.65 4.45
C MET A 32 9.08 -2.44 3.50
N ILE A 33 8.95 -1.24 4.05
CA ILE A 33 9.22 0.01 3.33
C ILE A 33 10.69 0.36 3.56
N SER A 34 11.49 0.31 2.50
CA SER A 34 12.95 0.45 2.59
C SER A 34 13.40 1.92 2.60
N ASP A 35 12.68 2.81 1.91
CA ASP A 35 12.94 4.26 1.91
C ASP A 35 11.82 5.03 2.61
N LEU A 36 12.03 5.29 3.90
CA LEU A 36 11.08 6.03 4.73
C LEU A 36 10.96 7.50 4.31
N GLN A 37 12.04 8.12 3.83
CA GLN A 37 12.04 9.53 3.47
C GLN A 37 11.15 9.77 2.24
N SER A 38 11.36 8.99 1.18
CA SER A 38 10.50 9.05 -0.02
C SER A 38 9.06 8.67 0.29
N ALA A 39 8.84 7.71 1.19
CA ALA A 39 7.51 7.30 1.64
C ALA A 39 6.82 8.34 2.56
N GLY A 40 7.52 9.36 3.05
CA GLY A 40 6.99 10.37 3.96
C GLY A 40 6.73 9.84 5.38
N LEU A 41 7.52 8.86 5.82
CA LEU A 41 7.39 8.18 7.11
C LEU A 41 8.59 8.51 8.01
N THR A 42 8.34 8.63 9.31
CA THR A 42 9.37 8.99 10.31
C THR A 42 9.88 7.80 11.12
N SER A 43 9.30 6.62 10.92
CA SER A 43 9.63 5.40 11.66
C SER A 43 9.47 4.17 10.77
N GLU A 44 10.22 3.11 11.08
CA GLU A 44 10.13 1.83 10.39
C GLU A 44 8.69 1.35 10.28
N SER A 45 8.27 1.09 9.05
CA SER A 45 6.89 0.80 8.71
C SER A 45 6.82 -0.28 7.63
N ILE A 46 5.69 -0.96 7.59
CA ILE A 46 5.36 -1.99 6.60
C ILE A 46 4.06 -1.63 5.91
N VAL A 47 3.93 -2.08 4.66
CA VAL A 47 2.63 -2.21 3.99
C VAL A 47 2.07 -3.59 4.36
N ARG A 48 0.88 -3.61 4.95
CA ARG A 48 0.15 -4.83 5.30
C ARG A 48 -0.91 -5.12 4.27
N MET A 49 -1.00 -6.36 3.79
CA MET A 49 -2.06 -6.85 2.90
C MET A 49 -3.42 -7.01 3.61
N LYS A 50 -3.87 -5.94 4.26
CA LYS A 50 -5.21 -5.72 4.78
C LYS A 50 -5.88 -4.71 3.87
N LEU A 51 -6.55 -5.22 2.84
CA LEU A 51 -7.14 -4.40 1.78
C LEU A 51 -8.50 -3.84 2.21
N PHE A 52 -8.80 -2.62 1.79
CA PHE A 52 -10.08 -1.97 2.02
C PHE A 52 -10.37 -0.94 0.93
N THR A 53 -11.64 -0.59 0.77
CA THR A 53 -12.07 0.56 -0.02
C THR A 53 -12.23 1.78 0.89
N LEU A 54 -11.90 2.96 0.37
CA LEU A 54 -12.08 4.24 1.07
C LEU A 54 -12.71 5.25 0.12
N ASP A 55 -13.73 5.96 0.60
CA ASP A 55 -14.29 7.12 -0.10
C ASP A 55 -13.18 8.17 -0.29
N ASN A 56 -13.00 8.64 -1.54
CA ASN A 56 -11.90 9.54 -1.88
C ASN A 56 -11.96 10.86 -1.10
N ARG A 57 -13.13 11.28 -0.61
CA ARG A 57 -13.30 12.49 0.21
C ARG A 57 -12.65 12.38 1.58
N LEU A 58 -12.38 11.17 2.06
CA LEU A 58 -11.68 10.92 3.32
C LEU A 58 -10.16 10.98 3.18
N ILE A 59 -9.63 11.07 1.95
CA ILE A 59 -8.20 11.21 1.69
C ILE A 59 -7.81 12.69 1.82
N ILE A 60 -7.13 13.02 2.91
CA ILE A 60 -6.75 14.41 3.21
C ILE A 60 -5.60 14.90 2.32
N ARG A 61 -4.54 14.08 2.16
CA ARG A 61 -3.37 14.41 1.34
C ARG A 61 -2.50 13.17 1.06
N GLN A 62 -1.63 13.28 0.06
CA GLN A 62 -0.50 12.37 -0.12
C GLN A 62 0.68 12.83 0.77
N VAL A 63 1.33 11.89 1.45
CA VAL A 63 2.47 12.18 2.34
C VAL A 63 3.83 11.84 1.72
N GLY A 64 3.84 10.95 0.72
CA GLY A 64 5.03 10.48 0.03
C GLY A 64 4.68 9.45 -1.04
N LYS A 65 5.68 8.75 -1.55
CA LYS A 65 5.55 7.67 -2.54
C LYS A 65 6.57 6.58 -2.23
N LEU A 66 6.14 5.32 -2.30
CA LEU A 66 7.06 4.18 -2.24
C LEU A 66 8.06 4.24 -3.40
N VAL A 67 9.31 3.93 -3.14
CA VAL A 67 10.32 3.74 -4.19
C VAL A 67 9.99 2.53 -5.06
N ASP A 68 10.61 2.42 -6.24
CA ASP A 68 10.20 1.40 -7.22
C ASP A 68 10.40 -0.03 -6.72
N ILE A 69 11.44 -0.30 -5.93
CA ILE A 69 11.67 -1.62 -5.34
C ILE A 69 10.54 -2.01 -4.36
N ASP A 70 10.08 -1.06 -3.54
CA ASP A 70 8.98 -1.26 -2.59
C ASP A 70 7.64 -1.41 -3.34
N GLN A 71 7.42 -0.62 -4.39
CA GLN A 71 6.23 -0.75 -5.26
C GLN A 71 6.17 -2.15 -5.89
N GLN A 72 7.29 -2.66 -6.39
CA GLN A 72 7.37 -4.01 -6.96
C GLN A 72 7.11 -5.10 -5.91
N ALA A 73 7.68 -4.96 -4.70
CA ALA A 73 7.45 -5.90 -3.61
C ALA A 73 5.97 -5.93 -3.18
N VAL A 74 5.34 -4.76 -3.06
CA VAL A 74 3.90 -4.63 -2.80
C VAL A 74 3.08 -5.27 -3.93
N GLY A 75 3.44 -5.07 -5.19
CA GLY A 75 2.79 -5.70 -6.33
C GLY A 75 2.87 -7.23 -6.30
N LYS A 76 4.04 -7.79 -5.96
CA LYS A 76 4.23 -9.25 -5.80
C LYS A 76 3.37 -9.80 -4.68
N ALA A 77 3.39 -9.16 -3.51
CA ALA A 77 2.56 -9.55 -2.37
C ALA A 77 1.06 -9.45 -2.70
N PHE A 78 0.63 -8.43 -3.45
CA PHE A 78 -0.74 -8.32 -3.93
C PHE A 78 -1.12 -9.49 -4.86
N ASN A 79 -0.26 -9.85 -5.81
CA ASN A 79 -0.52 -10.99 -6.70
C ASN A 79 -0.59 -12.31 -5.93
N GLN A 80 0.31 -12.51 -4.96
CA GLN A 80 0.30 -13.68 -4.07
C GLN A 80 -0.96 -13.77 -3.21
N LEU A 81 -1.52 -12.64 -2.78
CA LEU A 81 -2.76 -12.61 -1.98
C LEU A 81 -3.95 -13.23 -2.74
N PHE A 82 -3.96 -13.11 -4.07
CA PHE A 82 -5.07 -13.52 -4.94
C PHE A 82 -4.70 -14.66 -5.89
N ASP A 83 -3.55 -15.32 -5.68
CA ASP A 83 -3.02 -16.37 -6.55
C ASP A 83 -2.97 -15.96 -8.04
N ILE A 84 -2.62 -14.70 -8.31
CA ILE A 84 -2.51 -14.17 -9.67
C ILE A 84 -1.12 -14.51 -10.23
N SER A 85 -1.09 -15.35 -11.27
CA SER A 85 0.11 -15.59 -12.05
C SER A 85 0.43 -14.37 -12.92
N VAL A 86 1.58 -13.73 -12.68
CA VAL A 86 2.15 -12.66 -13.53
C VAL A 86 3.44 -13.14 -14.15
#